data_AF-A0A1L3JDE8-F1
#
_entry.id   AF-A0A1L3JDE8-F1
#
_cell.length_a   1.000
_cell.length_b   1.000
_cell.length_c   1.000
_cell.angle_alpha   90.00
_cell.angle_beta   90.00
_cell.angle_gamma   90.00
#
_symmetry.space_group_name_H-M   'P 1'
#
loop_
_entity.id
_entity.type
_entity.pdbx_description
1 polymer ?
#
loop_
_entity_poly.entity_id
_entity_poly.type
_entity_poly.pdbx_seq_one_letter_code
_entity_poly.pdbx_strand_id
1 'polypeptide(L)'
;MSGPIKDTFAKAATCPPEKAKKVYPKPVSVRFTDEERAELEHKAGNLTLSAYIRLQCVGEVAAPHRTKGKRPVKDQEALGRVLGALGKSHLSNNLNQLAKAANNGTLGLQDDTESAILKAAYDIAYIRMTLVKALGLQEGPS
;
A
#
# COMPACT_ATOMS: atom_id res chain seq x y z
N MET A 1 -44.88 15.04 29.54
CA MET A 1 -44.28 13.78 30.02
C MET A 1 -43.08 13.45 29.11
N SER A 2 -41.96 14.15 29.29
CA SER A 2 -40.72 13.92 28.51
C SER A 2 -39.67 13.43 29.50
N GLY A 3 -39.54 12.11 29.57
CA GLY A 3 -38.59 11.41 30.46
C GLY A 3 -37.14 11.52 29.96
N PRO A 4 -36.17 11.15 30.81
CA PRO A 4 -34.79 11.59 30.72
C PRO A 4 -33.98 10.80 29.69
N ILE A 5 -34.07 11.23 28.43
CA ILE A 5 -33.21 10.75 27.34
C ILE A 5 -31.74 11.18 27.58
N LYS A 6 -31.52 12.29 28.29
CA LYS A 6 -30.18 12.87 28.53
C LYS A 6 -29.27 11.96 29.36
N ASP A 7 -29.82 11.23 30.33
CA ASP A 7 -29.04 10.36 31.22
C ASP A 7 -28.54 9.10 30.51
N THR A 8 -29.26 8.65 29.47
CA THR A 8 -28.87 7.49 28.66
C THR A 8 -27.66 7.80 27.78
N PHE A 9 -27.58 9.01 27.23
CA PHE A 9 -26.45 9.45 26.41
C PHE A 9 -25.19 9.70 27.25
N ALA A 10 -25.32 10.27 28.46
CA ALA A 10 -24.18 10.51 29.35
C ALA A 10 -23.49 9.20 29.78
N LYS A 11 -24.26 8.12 29.98
CA LYS A 11 -23.76 6.80 30.37
C LYS A 11 -23.01 6.07 29.24
N ALA A 12 -23.39 6.31 27.98
CA ALA A 12 -22.70 5.74 26.80
C ALA A 12 -21.37 6.44 26.49
N ALA A 13 -21.22 7.72 26.84
CA ALA A 13 -20.00 8.48 26.64
C ALA A 13 -18.89 8.18 27.67
N THR A 14 -19.26 7.68 28.86
CA THR A 14 -18.33 7.46 29.97
C THR A 14 -17.80 6.03 30.08
N CYS A 15 -18.42 5.05 29.41
CA CYS A 15 -17.97 3.66 29.46
C CYS A 15 -17.67 3.15 28.04
N PRO A 16 -16.38 2.94 27.68
CA PRO A 16 -16.05 2.13 26.53
C PRO A 16 -16.73 0.77 26.67
N PRO A 17 -17.35 0.20 25.61
CA PRO A 17 -17.91 -1.15 25.70
C PRO A 17 -16.77 -2.09 26.08
N GLU A 18 -16.88 -2.70 27.26
CA GLU A 18 -15.87 -3.61 27.80
C GLU A 18 -15.84 -4.86 26.92
N LYS A 19 -14.98 -4.85 25.90
CA LYS A 19 -14.83 -5.98 24.98
C LYS A 19 -14.34 -7.16 25.80
N ALA A 20 -15.19 -8.15 26.01
CA ALA A 20 -14.85 -9.39 26.68
C ALA A 20 -13.54 -9.94 26.08
N LYS A 21 -12.50 -10.06 26.92
CA LYS A 21 -11.22 -10.62 26.50
C LYS A 21 -11.45 -12.06 26.06
N LYS A 22 -11.26 -12.34 24.77
CA LYS A 22 -11.29 -13.71 24.25
C LYS A 22 -10.19 -14.50 24.95
N VAL A 23 -10.58 -15.51 25.73
CA VAL A 23 -9.64 -16.44 26.35
C VAL A 23 -9.24 -17.45 25.29
N TYR A 24 -7.95 -17.46 24.95
CA TYR A 24 -7.38 -18.44 24.01
C TYR A 24 -6.66 -19.55 24.79
N PRO A 25 -6.62 -20.78 24.25
CA PRO A 25 -5.78 -21.83 24.81
C PRO A 25 -4.30 -21.42 24.77
N LYS A 26 -3.49 -22.06 25.62
CA LYS A 26 -2.05 -21.82 25.68
C LYS A 26 -1.40 -22.10 24.31
N PRO A 27 -0.40 -21.30 23.87
CA PRO A 27 0.29 -21.54 22.61
C PRO A 27 0.99 -22.90 22.59
N VAL A 28 1.05 -23.52 21.41
CA VAL A 28 1.88 -24.69 21.16
C VAL A 28 3.30 -24.22 20.82
N SER A 29 4.29 -24.64 21.61
CA SER A 29 5.71 -24.38 21.35
C SER A 29 6.36 -25.60 20.70
N VAL A 30 7.10 -25.37 19.61
CA VAL A 30 7.87 -26.39 18.91
C VAL A 30 9.30 -25.88 18.74
N ARG A 31 10.30 -26.73 18.99
CA ARG A 31 11.70 -26.40 18.75
C ARG A 31 12.04 -26.75 17.31
N PHE A 32 12.69 -25.82 16.62
CA PHE A 32 13.27 -26.00 15.30
C PHE A 32 14.76 -25.68 15.40
N THR A 33 15.57 -26.43 14.67
CA THR A 33 16.94 -26.03 14.34
C THR A 33 16.91 -24.81 13.40
N ASP A 34 18.04 -24.12 13.27
CA ASP A 34 18.14 -22.94 12.39
C ASP A 34 17.89 -23.30 10.92
N GLU A 35 18.35 -24.48 10.49
CA GLU A 35 18.15 -25.01 9.14
C GLU A 35 16.67 -25.28 8.85
N GLU A 36 15.99 -26.01 9.74
CA GLU A 36 14.55 -26.30 9.61
C GLU A 36 13.73 -25.01 9.61
N ARG A 37 14.11 -24.03 10.44
CA ARG A 37 13.43 -22.74 10.49
C ARG A 37 13.59 -21.97 9.17
N ALA A 38 14.78 -21.97 8.58
CA ALA A 38 15.04 -21.33 7.30
C ALA A 38 14.23 -21.98 6.17
N GLU A 39 14.15 -23.30 6.14
CA GLU A 39 13.30 -24.01 5.19
C GLU A 39 11.82 -23.66 5.35
N LEU A 40 11.31 -23.59 6.58
CA LEU A 40 9.92 -23.22 6.86
C LEU A 40 9.62 -21.78 6.43
N GLU A 41 10.55 -20.85 6.64
CA GLU A 41 10.41 -19.46 6.19
C GLU A 41 10.43 -19.37 4.65
N HIS A 42 11.25 -20.17 3.98
CA HIS A 42 11.24 -20.27 2.52
C HIS A 42 9.91 -20.83 2.00
N LYS A 43 9.43 -21.94 2.57
CA LYS A 43 8.16 -22.59 2.19
C LYS A 43 6.95 -21.70 2.51
N ALA A 44 7.02 -20.86 3.54
CA ALA A 44 5.94 -19.95 3.93
C ALA A 44 5.68 -18.82 2.92
N GLY A 45 6.68 -18.42 2.14
CA GLY A 45 6.56 -17.36 1.13
C GLY A 45 6.03 -16.05 1.73
N ASN A 46 4.78 -15.69 1.36
CA ASN A 46 4.13 -14.44 1.79
C ASN A 46 3.39 -14.55 3.14
N LEU A 47 3.23 -15.76 3.68
CA LEU A 47 2.55 -16.01 4.95
C LEU A 47 3.51 -15.81 6.13
N THR A 48 2.96 -15.48 7.30
CA THR A 48 3.75 -15.58 8.53
C THR A 48 4.04 -17.05 8.83
N LEU A 49 5.20 -17.36 9.42
CA LEU A 49 5.57 -18.73 9.81
C LEU A 49 4.44 -19.43 10.58
N SER A 50 3.80 -18.73 11.52
CA SER A 50 2.65 -19.23 12.29
C SER A 50 1.42 -19.54 11.43
N ALA A 51 1.15 -18.73 10.40
CA ALA A 51 0.03 -18.96 9.48
C ALA A 51 0.33 -20.14 8.56
N TYR A 52 1.56 -20.25 8.08
CA TYR A 52 2.03 -21.38 7.28
C TYR A 52 1.96 -22.71 8.06
N ILE A 53 2.48 -22.74 9.30
CA ILE A 53 2.42 -23.92 10.18
C ILE A 53 0.96 -24.30 10.46
N ARG A 54 0.10 -23.33 10.76
CA ARG A 54 -1.33 -23.59 11.00
C ARG A 54 -2.03 -24.15 9.77
N LEU A 55 -1.73 -23.62 8.59
CA LEU A 55 -2.27 -24.10 7.32
C LEU A 55 -1.89 -25.56 7.09
N GLN A 56 -0.63 -25.94 7.36
CA GLN A 56 -0.18 -27.32 7.22
C GLN A 56 -0.76 -28.26 8.28
N CYS A 57 -0.87 -27.83 9.54
CA CYS A 57 -1.33 -28.71 10.63
C CYS A 57 -2.85 -28.82 10.75
N VAL A 58 -3.60 -27.75 10.43
CA VAL A 58 -5.06 -27.66 10.65
C VAL A 58 -5.84 -27.64 9.35
N GLY A 59 -5.19 -27.37 8.21
CA GLY A 59 -5.85 -27.27 6.91
C GLY A 59 -6.87 -26.12 6.84
N GLU A 60 -7.92 -26.31 6.04
CA GLU A 60 -8.97 -25.29 5.80
C GLU A 60 -9.98 -25.13 6.94
N VAL A 61 -9.89 -25.94 8.01
CA VAL A 61 -10.80 -25.85 9.16
C VAL A 61 -10.61 -24.53 9.93
N ALA A 62 -9.42 -23.93 9.84
CA ALA A 62 -9.13 -22.65 10.46
C ALA A 62 -9.51 -21.49 9.52
N ALA A 63 -10.41 -20.60 9.98
CA ALA A 63 -10.75 -19.38 9.26
C ALA A 63 -9.48 -18.61 8.83
N PRO A 64 -9.37 -18.17 7.56
CA PRO A 64 -8.17 -17.55 7.04
C PRO A 64 -7.79 -16.34 7.89
N HIS A 65 -6.61 -16.39 8.50
CA HIS A 65 -6.11 -15.25 9.24
C HIS A 65 -5.77 -14.14 8.25
N ARG A 66 -6.25 -12.92 8.50
CA ARG A 66 -5.90 -11.73 7.71
C ARG A 66 -4.42 -11.41 7.93
N THR A 67 -3.53 -12.12 7.24
CA THR A 67 -2.11 -11.81 7.21
C THR A 67 -1.93 -10.55 6.39
N LYS A 68 -1.50 -9.45 7.02
CA LYS A 68 -0.79 -8.40 6.31
C LYS A 68 0.50 -9.06 5.79
N GLY A 69 0.53 -9.43 4.51
CA GLY A 69 1.68 -10.07 3.89
C GLY A 69 2.95 -9.31 4.24
N LYS A 70 3.98 -10.03 4.72
CA LYS A 70 5.27 -9.41 5.04
C LYS A 70 6.12 -9.36 3.77
N ARG A 71 6.09 -8.22 3.06
CA ARG A 71 7.20 -7.52 2.33
C ARG A 71 6.69 -6.81 1.06
N PRO A 72 7.31 -5.69 0.61
CA PRO A 72 8.56 -5.08 1.09
C PRO A 72 8.38 -3.62 1.54
N VAL A 73 8.56 -3.34 2.83
CA VAL A 73 8.64 -1.94 3.34
C VAL A 73 9.81 -1.20 2.70
N LYS A 74 10.93 -1.89 2.39
CA LYS A 74 12.10 -1.29 1.72
C LYS A 74 11.85 -0.90 0.27
N ASP A 75 11.27 -1.79 -0.55
CA ASP A 75 10.98 -1.45 -1.95
C ASP A 75 9.85 -0.42 -2.02
N GLN A 76 8.84 -0.50 -1.14
CA GLN A 76 7.81 0.54 -1.04
C GLN A 76 8.37 1.90 -0.60
N GLU A 77 9.35 1.92 0.31
CA GLU A 77 10.01 3.17 0.70
C GLU A 77 10.87 3.74 -0.43
N ALA A 78 11.64 2.90 -1.13
CA ALA A 78 12.43 3.33 -2.28
C ALA A 78 11.53 3.86 -3.42
N LEU A 79 10.47 3.13 -3.77
CA LEU A 79 9.48 3.55 -4.76
C LEU A 79 8.74 4.82 -4.32
N GLY A 80 8.40 4.95 -3.04
CA GLY A 80 7.78 6.15 -2.48
C GLY A 80 8.70 7.38 -2.52
N ARG A 81 10.01 7.21 -2.25
CA ARG A 81 11.00 8.29 -2.40
C ARG A 81 11.13 8.75 -3.85
N VAL A 82 11.17 7.82 -4.80
CA VAL A 82 11.20 8.14 -6.24
C VAL A 82 9.93 8.88 -6.65
N LEU A 83 8.75 8.39 -6.26
CA LEU A 83 7.47 9.05 -6.54
C LEU A 83 7.40 10.47 -5.93
N GLY A 84 7.89 10.63 -4.70
CA GLY A 84 7.97 11.93 -4.02
C GLY A 84 8.94 12.90 -4.69
N ALA A 85 10.11 12.43 -5.14
CA ALA A 85 11.07 13.24 -5.90
C ALA A 85 10.48 13.68 -7.26
N LEU A 86 9.77 12.77 -7.94
CA LEU A 86 9.10 13.05 -9.21
C LEU A 86 7.99 14.10 -9.03
N GLY A 87 7.19 14.00 -7.96
CA GLY A 87 6.19 15.00 -7.60
C GLY A 87 6.79 16.39 -7.31
N LYS A 88 7.89 16.45 -6.55
CA LYS A 88 8.58 17.71 -6.21
C LYS A 88 9.23 18.38 -7.42
N SER A 89 9.67 17.60 -8.41
CA SER A 89 10.35 18.14 -9.59
C SER A 89 9.42 18.95 -10.51
N HIS A 90 8.09 18.81 -10.36
CA HIS A 90 7.08 19.37 -11.27
C HIS A 90 7.37 19.09 -12.76
N LEU A 91 8.21 18.08 -13.07
CA LEU A 91 8.75 17.85 -14.40
C LEU A 91 7.64 17.54 -15.41
N SER A 92 6.63 16.78 -14.99
CA SER A 92 5.43 16.51 -15.80
C SER A 92 4.63 17.77 -16.13
N ASN A 93 4.50 18.70 -15.18
CA ASN A 93 3.74 19.92 -15.38
C ASN A 93 4.49 20.90 -16.30
N ASN A 94 5.80 21.04 -16.11
CA ASN A 94 6.64 21.88 -16.95
C ASN A 94 6.73 21.33 -18.38
N LEU A 95 6.86 20.01 -18.52
CA LEU A 95 6.91 19.39 -19.83
C LEU A 95 5.56 19.42 -20.55
N ASN A 96 4.44 19.35 -19.83
CA ASN A 96 3.10 19.55 -20.40
C ASN A 96 2.89 21.00 -20.86
N GLN A 97 3.44 21.98 -20.15
CA GLN A 97 3.41 23.38 -20.58
C GLN A 97 4.26 23.58 -21.85
N LEU A 98 5.44 22.97 -21.93
CA LEU A 98 6.28 23.00 -23.13
C LEU A 98 5.62 22.29 -24.30
N ALA A 99 5.01 21.12 -24.08
CA ALA A 99 4.24 20.40 -25.10
C ALA A 99 3.07 21.23 -25.62
N LYS A 100 2.31 21.90 -24.73
CA LYS A 100 1.22 22.79 -25.14
C LYS A 100 1.72 24.01 -25.91
N ALA A 101 2.83 24.62 -25.48
CA ALA A 101 3.44 25.75 -26.16
C ALA A 101 4.01 25.37 -27.53
N ALA A 102 4.54 24.15 -27.67
CA ALA A 102 4.96 23.58 -28.94
C ALA A 102 3.76 23.34 -29.88
N ASN A 103 2.73 22.62 -29.41
CA ASN A 103 1.51 22.33 -30.20
C ASN A 103 0.78 23.60 -30.65
N ASN A 104 0.81 24.67 -29.85
CA ASN A 104 0.20 25.95 -30.18
C ASN A 104 1.07 26.82 -31.11
N GLY A 105 2.19 26.29 -31.63
CA GLY A 105 3.13 27.00 -32.51
C GLY A 105 3.88 28.16 -31.83
N THR A 106 3.74 28.30 -30.50
CA THR A 106 4.28 29.44 -29.74
C THR A 106 5.79 29.33 -29.55
N LEU A 107 6.32 28.10 -29.55
CA LEU A 107 7.73 27.84 -29.26
C LEU A 107 8.63 27.77 -30.51
N GLY A 108 8.08 27.82 -31.73
CA GLY A 108 8.84 27.84 -32.99
C GLY A 108 9.87 26.70 -33.11
N LEU A 109 9.46 25.47 -32.80
CA LEU A 109 10.34 24.29 -32.82
C LEU A 109 10.25 23.54 -34.15
N GLN A 110 11.33 22.82 -34.49
CA GLN A 110 11.28 21.78 -35.52
C GLN A 110 10.41 20.60 -35.05
N ASP A 111 9.69 19.97 -35.98
CA ASP A 111 8.75 18.87 -35.74
C ASP A 111 9.38 17.70 -34.93
N ASP A 112 10.66 17.40 -35.17
CA ASP A 112 11.40 16.37 -34.44
C ASP A 112 11.53 16.72 -32.94
N THR A 113 11.78 17.99 -32.61
CA THR A 113 11.95 18.45 -31.23
C THR A 113 10.60 18.48 -30.50
N GLU A 114 9.53 18.85 -31.19
CA GLU A 114 8.17 18.80 -30.65
C GLU A 114 7.77 17.36 -30.31
N SER A 115 8.00 16.42 -31.23
CA SER A 115 7.71 15.00 -31.01
C SER A 115 8.50 14.41 -29.83
N ALA A 116 9.77 14.81 -29.66
CA ALA A 116 10.61 14.38 -28.54
C ALA A 116 10.08 14.88 -27.18
N ILE A 117 9.58 16.11 -27.11
CA ILE A 117 8.97 16.69 -25.90
C ILE A 117 7.69 15.94 -25.54
N LEU A 118 6.82 15.69 -26.52
CA LEU A 118 5.58 14.93 -26.33
C LEU A 118 5.86 13.52 -25.82
N LYS A 119 6.84 12.84 -26.42
CA LYS A 119 7.26 11.50 -26.00
C LYS A 119 7.78 11.49 -24.56
N ALA A 120 8.65 12.44 -24.20
CA ALA A 120 9.15 12.56 -22.85
C ALA A 120 8.01 12.83 -21.83
N ALA A 121 6.98 13.60 -22.20
CA ALA A 121 5.81 13.83 -21.34
C ALA A 121 5.01 12.56 -21.11
N TYR A 122 4.83 11.77 -22.16
CA TYR A 122 4.20 10.46 -22.07
C TYR A 122 4.99 9.51 -21.17
N ASP A 123 6.31 9.41 -21.36
CA ASP A 123 7.17 8.51 -20.59
C ASP A 123 7.15 8.83 -19.09
N ILE A 124 7.17 10.12 -18.72
CA ILE A 124 7.07 10.56 -17.33
C ILE A 124 5.69 10.22 -16.73
N ALA A 125 4.61 10.42 -17.49
CA ALA A 125 3.27 10.05 -17.05
C ALA A 125 3.14 8.53 -16.84
N TYR A 126 3.73 7.75 -17.73
CA TYR A 126 3.78 6.28 -17.63
C TYR A 126 4.57 5.80 -16.40
N ILE A 127 5.73 6.40 -16.13
CA ILE A 127 6.53 6.10 -14.93
C ILE A 127 5.72 6.41 -13.67
N ARG A 128 5.06 7.57 -13.60
CA ARG A 128 4.21 7.94 -12.47
C ARG A 128 3.08 6.92 -12.25
N MET A 129 2.34 6.56 -13.30
CA MET A 129 1.25 5.59 -13.21
C MET A 129 1.75 4.22 -12.71
N THR A 130 2.88 3.76 -13.24
CA THR A 130 3.49 2.47 -12.87
C THR A 130 3.91 2.46 -11.40
N LEU A 131 4.50 3.55 -10.90
CA LEU A 131 4.87 3.69 -9.49
C LEU A 131 3.66 3.73 -8.56
N VAL A 132 2.60 4.45 -8.94
CA VAL A 132 1.34 4.52 -8.16
C VAL A 132 0.69 3.14 -8.05
N LYS A 133 0.63 2.38 -9.16
CA LYS A 133 0.12 0.99 -9.18
C LYS A 133 0.98 0.05 -8.33
N ALA A 134 2.31 0.13 -8.44
CA ALA A 134 3.23 -0.70 -7.65
C ALA A 134 3.12 -0.45 -6.14
N LEU A 135 2.79 0.79 -5.74
CA LEU A 135 2.56 1.16 -4.34
C LEU A 135 1.14 0.86 -3.83
N GLY A 136 0.21 0.48 -4.71
CA GLY A 136 -1.19 0.23 -4.35
C GLY A 136 -1.95 1.50 -3.94
N LEU A 137 -1.49 2.67 -4.38
CA LEU A 137 -2.13 3.96 -4.12
C LEU A 137 -3.22 4.20 -5.16
N GLN A 138 -4.35 4.80 -4.76
CA GLN A 138 -5.33 5.31 -5.71
C GLN A 138 -4.85 6.66 -6.25
N GLU A 139 -4.94 6.86 -7.57
CA GLU A 139 -4.66 8.18 -8.16
C GLU A 139 -5.64 9.19 -7.56
N GLY A 140 -5.12 10.15 -6.79
CA GLY A 140 -5.90 11.30 -6.34
C GLY A 140 -6.30 12.17 -7.53
N PRO A 141 -7.47 12.85 -7.47
CA PRO A 141 -7.93 13.68 -8.57
C PRO A 141 -6.88 14.76 -8.87
N SER A 142 -6.60 14.92 -10.16
CA SER A 142 -5.68 15.93 -10.71
C SER A 142 -6.27 17.33 -10.65
#